data_AF-A0A7J8D719-F1
#
_entry.id   AF-A0A7J8D719-F1
#
_cell.length_a   1.000
_cell.length_b   1.000
_cell.length_c   1.000
_cell.angle_alpha   90.00
_cell.angle_beta   90.00
_cell.angle_gamma   90.00
#
_symmetry.space_group_name_H-M   'P 1'
#
loop_
_entity.id
_entity.type
_entity.pdbx_description
1 polymer ?
#
loop_
_entity_poly.entity_id
_entity_poly.type
_entity_poly.pdbx_seq_one_letter_code
_entity_poly.pdbx_strand_id
1 'polypeptide(L)'
;MGTPVSSCPGGSKSDEKVDLSKDKKLAQFNNWFTWCHNCRHGGHAGHMLSWFRDHAECPVSACTCKCMQLDTTGNLVPAETVQP
;
A
#
# COMPACT_ATOMS: atom_id res chain seq x y z
N MET A 1 24.20 -10.41 19.43
CA MET A 1 22.92 -9.73 19.74
C MET A 1 22.24 -9.40 18.42
N GLY A 2 21.41 -10.33 17.95
CA GLY A 2 20.64 -10.23 16.72
C GLY A 2 19.47 -11.18 16.87
N THR A 3 18.31 -10.63 17.21
CA THR A 3 17.06 -11.40 17.37
C THR A 3 16.50 -11.75 15.99
N PRO A 4 16.18 -13.02 15.72
CA PRO A 4 15.50 -13.42 14.49
C PRO A 4 13.99 -13.21 14.57
N VAL A 5 13.43 -12.90 13.41
CA VAL A 5 12.05 -13.16 12.94
C VAL A 5 10.88 -12.68 13.81
N SER A 6 10.29 -11.54 13.41
CA SER A 6 8.90 -11.23 13.73
C SER A 6 8.01 -11.98 12.72
N SER A 7 7.64 -13.20 13.07
CA SER A 7 6.58 -13.95 12.38
C SER A 7 5.24 -13.25 12.64
N CYS A 8 4.60 -12.74 11.59
CA CYS A 8 3.25 -12.18 11.67
C CYS A 8 2.24 -13.29 12.00
N PRO A 9 1.46 -13.21 13.10
CA PRO A 9 0.28 -14.03 13.25
C PRO A 9 -0.84 -13.39 12.41
N GLY A 10 -1.06 -13.94 11.21
CA GLY A 10 -2.28 -13.73 10.44
C GLY A 10 -3.47 -14.33 11.19
N GLY A 11 -4.12 -13.52 12.02
CA GLY A 11 -5.33 -13.90 12.75
C GLY A 11 -6.58 -13.71 11.89
N SER A 12 -7.04 -14.78 11.26
CA SER A 12 -8.35 -14.84 10.58
C SER A 12 -9.42 -15.39 11.53
N LYS A 13 -10.31 -14.54 12.07
CA LYS A 13 -11.65 -14.83 12.66
C LYS A 13 -12.45 -13.51 12.65
N SER A 14 -13.74 -13.35 12.32
CA SER A 14 -14.92 -14.21 12.37
C SER A 14 -16.00 -13.72 11.37
N ASP A 15 -16.99 -14.58 11.13
CA ASP A 15 -18.19 -14.43 10.30
C ASP A 15 -19.16 -13.34 10.82
N GLU A 16 -19.50 -12.33 10.01
CA GLU A 16 -20.67 -11.47 10.20
C GLU A 16 -21.23 -11.04 8.83
N LYS A 17 -22.51 -11.36 8.61
CA LYS A 17 -23.22 -11.18 7.34
C LYS A 17 -23.61 -9.71 7.12
N VAL A 18 -22.69 -8.91 6.56
CA VAL A 18 -22.93 -7.53 6.10
C VAL A 18 -22.43 -7.40 4.66
N ASP A 19 -23.27 -6.85 3.78
CA ASP A 19 -23.11 -6.63 2.32
C ASP A 19 -21.84 -7.24 1.67
N LEU A 20 -21.85 -8.58 1.56
CA LEU A 20 -20.67 -9.43 1.35
C LEU A 20 -19.81 -9.13 0.10
N SER A 21 -20.30 -8.37 -0.88
CA SER A 21 -19.64 -8.27 -2.19
C SER A 21 -18.56 -7.19 -2.25
N LYS A 22 -18.74 -6.05 -1.56
CA LYS A 22 -17.75 -4.97 -1.56
C LYS A 22 -16.66 -5.18 -0.52
N ASP A 23 -17.03 -5.60 0.69
CA ASP A 23 -16.10 -5.83 1.80
C ASP A 23 -15.13 -6.97 1.52
N LYS A 24 -15.57 -8.04 0.83
CA LYS A 24 -14.67 -9.11 0.38
C LYS A 24 -13.65 -8.62 -0.65
N LYS A 25 -14.06 -7.72 -1.56
CA LYS A 25 -13.15 -7.14 -2.56
C LYS A 25 -12.11 -6.22 -1.90
N LEU A 26 -12.51 -5.43 -0.91
CA LEU A 26 -11.58 -4.59 -0.13
C LEU A 26 -10.63 -5.45 0.71
N ALA A 27 -11.14 -6.48 1.38
CA ALA A 27 -10.30 -7.43 2.10
C ALA A 27 -9.29 -8.12 1.17
N GLN A 28 -9.68 -8.47 -0.06
CA GLN A 28 -8.78 -9.02 -1.05
C GLN A 28 -7.73 -7.99 -1.50
N PHE A 29 -8.12 -6.74 -1.72
CA PHE A 29 -7.21 -5.65 -2.06
C PHE A 29 -6.19 -5.37 -0.95
N ASN A 30 -6.60 -5.42 0.32
CA ASN A 30 -5.70 -5.19 1.44
C ASN A 30 -4.51 -6.16 1.48
N ASN A 31 -4.68 -7.36 0.92
CA ASN A 31 -3.63 -8.38 0.80
C ASN A 31 -2.74 -8.22 -0.44
N TRP A 32 -3.03 -7.27 -1.32
CA TRP A 32 -2.18 -7.00 -2.48
C TRP A 32 -0.86 -6.38 -2.06
N PHE A 33 0.21 -6.79 -2.74
CA PHE A 33 1.52 -6.19 -2.53
C PHE A 33 1.64 -4.88 -3.31
N THR A 34 2.16 -3.85 -2.65
CA THR A 34 2.40 -2.52 -3.22
C THR A 34 3.84 -2.12 -2.98
N TRP A 35 4.47 -1.42 -3.93
CA TRP A 35 5.86 -0.97 -3.80
C TRP A 35 6.08 0.38 -4.44
N CYS A 36 7.05 1.13 -3.93
CA CYS A 36 7.48 2.40 -4.53
C CYS A 36 8.53 2.15 -5.62
N HIS A 37 8.38 2.77 -6.78
CA HIS A 37 9.38 2.67 -7.86
C HIS A 37 10.73 3.33 -7.52
N ASN A 38 10.73 4.34 -6.64
CA ASN A 38 11.94 5.09 -6.30
C ASN A 38 12.82 4.35 -5.30
N CYS A 39 12.26 3.87 -4.19
CA CYS A 39 13.03 3.21 -3.13
C CYS A 39 12.91 1.68 -3.13
N ARG A 40 12.07 1.10 -4.00
CA ARG A 40 11.84 -0.36 -4.11
C ARG A 40 11.41 -1.04 -2.80
N HIS A 41 10.91 -0.27 -1.84
CA HIS A 41 10.31 -0.76 -0.61
C HIS A 41 8.81 -0.85 -0.77
N GLY A 42 8.19 -1.79 -0.07
CA GLY A 42 6.79 -2.10 -0.22
C GLY A 42 6.23 -2.91 0.93
N GLY A 43 4.94 -3.19 0.84
CA GLY A 43 4.18 -3.95 1.83
C GLY A 43 2.77 -4.21 1.34
N HIS A 44 1.98 -4.88 2.17
CA HIS A 44 0.56 -5.10 1.87
C HIS A 44 -0.20 -3.78 1.80
N ALA A 45 -1.06 -3.62 0.81
CA ALA A 45 -1.79 -2.39 0.51
C ALA A 45 -2.52 -1.84 1.73
N GLY A 46 -3.15 -2.71 2.53
CA GLY A 46 -3.84 -2.29 3.75
C GLY A 46 -2.89 -1.68 4.80
N HIS A 47 -1.72 -2.28 5.02
CA HIS A 47 -0.72 -1.76 5.96
C HIS A 47 -0.07 -0.48 5.45
N MET A 48 0.28 -0.45 4.15
CA MET A 48 0.88 0.75 3.54
C MET A 48 -0.10 1.93 3.63
N LEU A 49 -1.37 1.71 3.26
CA LEU A 49 -2.39 2.76 3.33
C LEU A 49 -2.61 3.24 4.77
N SER A 50 -2.61 2.33 5.75
CA SER A 50 -2.72 2.70 7.16
C SER A 50 -1.50 3.51 7.64
N TRP A 51 -0.28 3.10 7.28
CA TRP A 51 0.96 3.77 7.68
C TRP A 51 0.99 5.23 7.21
N PHE A 52 0.65 5.46 5.94
CA PHE A 52 0.72 6.79 5.33
C PHE A 52 -0.39 7.75 5.78
N ARG A 53 -1.33 7.33 6.64
CA ARG A 53 -2.29 8.25 7.27
C ARG A 53 -1.60 9.24 8.21
N ASP A 54 -0.59 8.74 8.93
CA ASP A 54 0.12 9.49 9.97
C ASP A 54 1.59 9.74 9.63
N HIS A 55 2.13 9.11 8.58
CA HIS A 55 3.53 9.20 8.19
C HIS A 55 3.68 9.63 6.74
N ALA A 56 4.61 10.53 6.45
CA ALA A 56 4.92 10.95 5.08
C ALA A 56 6.09 10.17 4.45
N GLU A 57 6.86 9.45 5.27
CA GLU A 57 8.08 8.77 4.87
C GLU A 57 7.91 7.25 4.82
N CYS A 58 8.79 6.60 4.06
CA CYS A 58 8.82 5.16 3.91
C CYS A 58 8.95 4.45 5.28
N PRO A 59 8.20 3.38 5.55
CA PRO A 59 8.29 2.64 6.81
C PRO A 59 9.64 1.94 7.03
N VAL A 60 10.49 1.83 6.00
CA VAL A 60 11.82 1.23 6.10
C VAL A 60 12.79 2.21 6.77
N SER A 61 13.43 1.77 7.86
CA SER A 61 14.41 2.57 8.59
C SER A 61 15.52 3.09 7.67
N ALA A 62 15.96 4.33 7.91
CA ALA A 62 16.94 5.05 7.10
C ALA A 62 16.51 5.33 5.63
N CYS A 63 15.22 5.18 5.29
CA CYS A 63 14.67 5.61 4.02
C CYS A 63 13.81 6.87 4.17
N THR A 64 14.20 7.98 3.55
CA THR A 64 13.46 9.26 3.57
C THR A 64 12.52 9.44 2.36
N CYS A 65 12.21 8.34 1.66
CA CYS A 65 11.39 8.38 0.45
C CYS A 65 9.93 8.69 0.79
N LYS A 66 9.38 9.76 0.18
CA LYS A 66 7.97 10.14 0.31
C LYS A 66 7.09 9.37 -0.68
N CYS A 67 7.04 8.05 -0.49
CA CYS A 67 6.51 7.09 -1.48
C CYS A 67 5.14 7.48 -2.04
N MET A 68 4.21 7.93 -1.18
CA MET A 68 2.86 8.33 -1.59
C MET A 68 2.78 9.65 -2.39
N GLN A 69 3.75 10.54 -2.21
CA GLN A 69 3.80 11.82 -2.94
C GLN A 69 4.49 11.67 -4.30
N LEU A 70 5.29 10.61 -4.45
CA LEU A 70 6.04 10.29 -5.66
C LEU A 70 5.25 9.41 -6.63
N ASP A 71 4.10 8.90 -6.22
CA ASP A 71 3.19 8.07 -7.04
C ASP A 71 2.41 8.94 -8.04
N THR A 72 3.15 9.68 -8.87
CA THR A 72 2.62 10.58 -9.91
C THR A 72 2.13 9.81 -11.15
N THR A 73 1.88 8.51 -11.05
CA THR A 73 1.23 7.73 -12.12
C THR A 73 -0.18 8.25 -12.43
N GLY A 74 -0.76 9.10 -11.58
CA GLY A 74 -2.01 9.83 -11.83
C GLY A 74 -1.89 11.19 -12.54
N ASN A 75 -0.69 11.70 -12.88
CA ASN A 75 -0.56 12.96 -13.64
C ASN A 75 -0.24 12.73 -15.13
N LEU A 76 -0.72 11.60 -15.68
CA LEU A 76 -0.88 11.48 -17.12
C LEU A 76 -2.04 12.41 -17.52
N VAL A 77 -1.72 13.66 -17.84
CA VAL A 77 -2.56 14.44 -18.74
C VAL A 77 -2.74 13.56 -19.98
N PRO A 78 -3.98 13.25 -20.43
CA PRO A 78 -4.17 12.49 -21.65
C PRO A 78 -3.40 13.19 -22.76
N ALA A 79 -2.43 12.49 -23.35
CA ALA A 79 -1.62 12.98 -24.45
C ALA A 79 -2.43 12.94 -25.76
N GLU A 80 -3.62 13.54 -25.77
CA GLU A 80 -4.53 13.63 -26.90
C GLU A 80 -5.26 14.95 -26.69
N THR A 81 -4.79 16.09 -27.20
CA THR A 81 -5.00 16.49 -28.60
C THR A 81 -4.07 17.66 -28.95
N VAL A 82 -2.82 17.37 -29.33
CA VAL A 82 -2.11 18.25 -30.26
C VAL A 82 -2.34 17.67 -31.65
N GLN A 83 -3.14 18.35 -32.46
CA GLN A 83 -3.02 18.53 -33.92
C GLN A 83 -4.36 18.89 -34.57
N PRO A 84 -4.37 19.58 -35.73
CA PRO A 84 -3.48 20.65 -36.21
C PRO A 84 -4.13 22.04 -36.15
#